data_AF-A0A6L3VBQ0-F1
#
_entry.id   AF-A0A6L3VBQ0-F1
#
_cell.length_a   1.000
_cell.length_b   1.000
_cell.length_c   1.000
_cell.angle_alpha   90.00
_cell.angle_beta   90.00
_cell.angle_gamma   90.00
#
_symmetry.space_group_name_H-M   'P 1'
#
loop_
_entity.id
_entity.type
_entity.pdbx_description
1 polymer ?
#
loop_
_entity_poly.entity_id
_entity_poly.type
_entity_poly.pdbx_seq_one_letter_code
_entity_poly.pdbx_strand_id
1 'polypeptide(L)' 'ALQGLAAVVLGLAAALLMLRHAVRRLGGVTGDVLGALVEIATTAALLALAALP' A
#
# COMPACT_ATOMS: atom_id res chain seq x y z
N ALA A 1 -3.35 -6.98 -18.31
CA ALA A 1 -4.19 -5.85 -17.86
C ALA A 1 -4.85 -6.13 -16.51
N LEU A 2 -5.62 -7.22 -16.37
CA LEU A 2 -6.32 -7.53 -15.13
C LEU A 2 -5.38 -7.77 -13.93
N GLN A 3 -4.24 -8.43 -14.14
CA GLN A 3 -3.19 -8.59 -13.11
C GLN A 3 -2.63 -7.24 -12.64
N GLY A 4 -2.37 -6.31 -13.57
CA GLY A 4 -1.89 -4.97 -13.23
C GLY A 4 -2.93 -4.19 -12.41
N LEU A 5 -4.21 -4.29 -12.80
CA LEU A 5 -5.30 -3.69 -12.02
C LEU A 5 -5.38 -4.31 -10.61
N ALA A 6 -5.32 -5.63 -10.50
CA ALA A 6 -5.33 -6.34 -9.23
C ALA A 6 -4.14 -5.94 -8.34
N ALA A 7 -2.94 -5.82 -8.91
CA ALA A 7 -1.74 -5.39 -8.20
C ALA A 7 -1.87 -3.97 -7.65
N VAL A 8 -2.40 -3.03 -8.44
CA VAL A 8 -2.67 -1.66 -7.99
C VAL A 8 -3.70 -1.64 -6.86
N VAL A 9 -4.79 -2.39 -6.98
CA VAL A 9 -5.83 -2.47 -5.94
C VAL A 9 -5.26 -3.06 -4.65
N LEU A 10 -4.50 -4.15 -4.72
CA LEU A 10 -3.88 -4.77 -3.54
C LEU A 10 -2.85 -3.84 -2.89
N GLY A 11 -2.03 -3.15 -3.69
CA GLY A 11 -1.06 -2.17 -3.20
C GLY A 11 -1.72 -1.00 -2.46
N LEU A 12 -2.74 -0.41 -3.07
CA LEU A 12 -3.50 0.67 -2.44
C LEU A 12 -4.24 0.21 -1.19
N ALA A 13 -4.81 -1.00 -1.18
CA ALA A 13 -5.47 -1.55 -0.01
C ALA A 13 -4.49 -1.71 1.17
N ALA A 14 -3.29 -2.25 0.92
CA ALA A 14 -2.25 -2.39 1.93
C ALA A 14 -1.81 -1.03 2.51
N ALA A 15 -1.58 -0.04 1.64
CA ALA A 15 -1.25 1.32 2.07
C ALA A 15 -2.38 1.95 2.89
N LEU A 16 -3.65 1.85 2.44
CA LEU A 16 -4.79 2.42 3.18
C LEU A 16 -4.98 1.78 4.56
N LEU A 17 -4.71 0.48 4.71
CA LEU A 17 -4.72 -0.19 6.01
C LEU A 17 -3.64 0.38 6.93
N MET A 18 -2.42 0.58 6.40
CA MET A 18 -1.33 1.19 7.16
C MET A 18 -1.64 2.64 7.52
N LEU A 19 -2.19 3.44 6.60
CA LEU A 19 -2.60 4.83 6.86
C LEU A 19 -3.63 4.89 7.98
N ARG A 20 -4.64 4.01 7.94
CA ARG A 20 -5.65 3.89 8.99
C ARG A 20 -5.04 3.50 10.34
N HIS A 21 -3.98 2.70 10.35
CA HIS A 21 -3.26 2.37 11.58
C HIS A 21 -2.46 3.58 12.08
N ALA A 22 -1.69 4.21 11.20
CA ALA A 22 -0.87 5.37 11.50
C ALA A 22 -1.70 6.54 12.03
N VAL A 23 -2.79 6.92 11.36
CA VAL A 23 -3.66 8.01 11.80
C VAL A 23 -4.28 7.72 13.16
N ARG A 24 -4.70 6.47 13.42
CA ARG A 24 -5.27 6.08 14.71
C ARG A 24 -4.24 6.03 15.85
N ARG A 25 -2.98 5.70 15.54
CA ARG A 25 -1.88 5.61 16.51
C ARG A 25 -1.21 6.95 16.79
N LEU A 26 -0.97 7.72 15.73
CA LEU A 26 -0.12 8.92 15.72
C LEU A 26 -0.95 10.20 15.73
N GLY A 27 -2.26 10.13 15.48
CA GLY A 27 -3.17 11.28 15.48
C GLY A 27 -3.08 12.17 14.22
N GLY A 28 -2.35 11.75 13.19
CA GLY A 28 -2.18 12.53 11.96
C GLY A 28 -1.34 11.82 10.89
N VAL A 29 -0.99 12.58 9.85
CA VAL A 29 -0.14 12.13 8.73
C VAL A 29 1.14 12.96 8.72
N THR A 30 2.30 12.32 8.86
CA THR A 30 3.63 12.94 8.74
C THR A 30 4.26 12.60 7.38
N GLY A 31 5.37 13.25 7.04
CA GLY A 31 6.15 12.92 5.83
C GLY A 31 6.61 11.47 5.79
N ASP A 32 7.08 10.93 6.93
CA ASP A 32 7.53 9.53 7.02
C ASP A 32 6.39 8.53 6.79
N VAL A 33 5.17 8.86 7.23
CA VAL A 33 3.98 8.03 6.94
C VAL A 33 3.74 7.98 5.44
N LEU A 34 3.76 9.12 4.74
CA LEU A 34 3.58 9.14 3.29
C LEU A 34 4.67 8.34 2.56
N GLY A 35 5.93 8.45 2.98
CA GLY A 35 7.03 7.64 2.46
C GLY A 35 6.77 6.14 2.62
N ALA A 36 6.43 5.71 3.83
CA ALA A 36 6.08 4.32 4.12
C ALA A 36 4.88 3.82 3.32
N LEU A 37 3.87 4.66 3.06
CA LEU A 37 2.72 4.28 2.24
C LEU A 37 3.10 3.99 0.79
N VAL A 38 4.00 4.80 0.21
CA VAL A 38 4.51 4.58 -1.15
C VAL A 38 5.29 3.27 -1.23
N GLU A 39 6.17 3.02 -0.26
CA GLU A 39 6.93 1.76 -0.18
C GLU A 39 5.99 0.56 -0.06
N ILE A 40 5.05 0.57 0.89
CA ILE A 40 4.09 -0.52 1.10
C ILE A 40 3.26 -0.78 -0.14
N ALA A 41 2.72 0.27 -0.78
CA ALA A 41 1.93 0.13 -1.99
C ALA A 41 2.75 -0.52 -3.12
N THR A 42 4.00 -0.07 -3.29
CA THR A 42 4.91 -0.56 -4.32
C THR A 42 5.30 -2.02 -4.06
N THR A 43 5.72 -2.35 -2.83
CA THR A 43 6.08 -3.72 -2.44
C THR A 43 4.91 -4.67 -2.60
N ALA A 44 3.72 -4.29 -2.14
CA ALA A 44 2.52 -5.12 -2.28
C ALA A 44 2.10 -5.31 -3.74
N ALA A 45 2.20 -4.28 -4.58
CA ALA A 45 1.94 -4.39 -6.01
C ALA A 45 2.96 -5.33 -6.71
N LEU A 46 4.25 -5.21 -6.39
CA LEU A 46 5.29 -6.10 -6.92
C LEU A 46 5.09 -7.55 -6.48
N LEU A 47 4.74 -7.78 -5.21
CA LEU A 47 4.41 -9.11 -4.70
C LEU A 47 3.19 -9.69 -5.41
N ALA A 48 2.14 -8.88 -5.61
CA ALA A 48 0.96 -9.31 -6.34
C ALA A 48 1.30 -9.70 -7.78
N LEU A 49 2.08 -8.88 -8.50
CA LEU A 49 2.53 -9.22 -9.86
C LEU A 49 3.42 -10.46 -9.91
N ALA A 50 4.23 -10.70 -8.88
CA ALA A 50 5.10 -11.88 -8.81
C ALA A 50 4.36 -13.16 -8.43
N ALA A 51 3.26 -13.06 -7.67
CA ALA A 51 2.53 -14.20 -7.12
C ALA A 51 1.24 -14.55 -7.89
N LEU A 52 0.66 -13.61 -8.64
CA LEU A 52 -0.53 -13.87 -9.45
C LEU A 52 -0.11 -14.50 -10.80
N PRO A 53 -0.70 -15.65 -11.19
CA PRO A 53 -0.40 -16.33 -12.44
C PRO A 53 -0.87 -15.54 -13.65
#